data_AF-A0A9R1T1N5-F1
#
_entry.id   AF-A0A9R1T1N5-F1
#
_cell.length_a   1.000
_cell.length_b   1.000
_cell.length_c   1.000
_cell.angle_alpha   90.00
_cell.angle_beta   90.00
_cell.angle_gamma   90.00
#
_symmetry.space_group_name_H-M   'P 1'
#
loop_
_entity.id
_entity.type
_entity.pdbx_description
1 polymer ?
#
loop_
_entity_poly.entity_id
_entity_poly.type
_entity_poly.pdbx_seq_one_letter_code
_entity_poly.pdbx_strand_id
1 'polypeptide(L)'
;MKNIDVNISVPFPTPREAEIAYKVLSVDSEPRRSGIQKILVVDGNILNVKFSGEEARKVRVGLTSFFDSLTLVTQTMSEFGPPEPVYSHYN
;
A
#
# COMPACT_ATOMS: atom_id res chain seq x y z
N MET A 1 -16.97 21.01 5.10
CA MET A 1 -15.70 21.21 4.35
C MET A 1 -15.55 20.08 3.36
N LYS A 2 -14.93 20.31 2.20
CA LYS A 2 -14.73 19.27 1.17
C LYS A 2 -13.43 18.54 1.47
N ASN A 3 -13.48 17.22 1.65
CA ASN A 3 -12.27 16.41 1.79
C ASN A 3 -11.49 16.39 0.47
N ILE A 4 -10.17 16.24 0.58
CA ILE A 4 -9.26 15.98 -0.52
C ILE A 4 -9.13 14.46 -0.61
N ASP A 5 -9.69 13.89 -1.67
CA ASP A 5 -9.62 12.47 -1.98
C ASP A 5 -8.59 12.21 -3.09
N VAL A 6 -7.70 11.25 -2.88
CA VAL A 6 -6.72 10.78 -3.87
C VAL A 6 -6.83 9.27 -3.99
N ASN A 7 -7.02 8.77 -5.22
CA ASN A 7 -7.08 7.34 -5.52
C ASN A 7 -5.88 6.96 -6.38
N ILE A 8 -5.21 5.87 -6.01
CA ILE A 8 -4.03 5.33 -6.69
C ILE A 8 -4.29 3.86 -6.98
N SER A 9 -3.92 3.42 -8.19
CA SER A 9 -3.94 2.02 -8.59
C SER A 9 -2.55 1.62 -9.05
N VAL A 10 -1.97 0.62 -8.39
CA VAL A 10 -0.61 0.13 -8.67
C VAL A 10 -0.71 -1.29 -9.22
N PRO A 11 -0.44 -1.52 -10.51
CA PRO A 11 -0.40 -2.87 -11.07
C PRO A 11 0.89 -3.57 -10.65
N PHE A 12 0.76 -4.84 -10.26
CA PHE A 12 1.87 -5.76 -10.03
C PHE A 12 1.91 -6.83 -11.13
N PRO A 13 3.07 -7.47 -11.38
CA PRO A 13 3.15 -8.52 -12.41
C PRO A 13 2.23 -9.71 -12.13
N THR A 14 2.01 -10.06 -10.87
CA THR A 14 1.12 -11.16 -10.47
C THR A 14 0.15 -10.80 -9.33
N PRO A 15 -0.99 -11.51 -9.20
CA PRO A 15 -1.89 -11.36 -8.04
C PRO A 15 -1.20 -11.65 -6.71
N ARG A 16 -0.25 -12.60 -6.69
CA ARG A 16 0.50 -12.96 -5.50
C ARG A 16 1.39 -11.81 -5.01
N GLU A 17 2.05 -11.14 -5.92
CA GLU A 17 2.87 -9.98 -5.61
C GLU A 17 2.04 -8.81 -5.09
N ALA A 18 0.86 -8.55 -5.69
CA ALA A 18 -0.08 -7.55 -5.19
C ALA A 18 -0.56 -7.88 -3.77
N GLU A 19 -0.84 -9.16 -3.48
CA GLU A 19 -1.24 -9.64 -2.16
C GLU A 19 -0.12 -9.47 -1.12
N ILE A 20 1.13 -9.78 -1.49
CA ILE A 20 2.30 -9.58 -0.62
C ILE A 20 2.46 -8.09 -0.30
N ALA A 21 2.43 -7.23 -1.32
CA ALA A 21 2.55 -5.79 -1.13
C ALA A 21 1.41 -5.24 -0.25
N TYR A 22 0.17 -5.68 -0.48
CA TYR A 22 -0.97 -5.35 0.36
C TYR A 22 -0.71 -5.72 1.82
N LYS A 23 -0.31 -6.97 2.09
CA LYS A 23 -0.07 -7.44 3.46
C LYS A 23 0.99 -6.60 4.15
N VAL A 24 2.13 -6.34 3.50
CA VAL A 24 3.21 -5.53 4.08
C VAL A 24 2.76 -4.10 4.34
N LEU A 25 2.09 -3.46 3.38
CA LEU A 25 1.69 -2.05 3.47
C LEU A 25 0.45 -1.81 4.35
N SER A 26 -0.31 -2.86 4.68
CA SER A 26 -1.50 -2.80 5.53
C SER A 26 -1.21 -2.83 7.03
N VAL A 27 -0.01 -3.26 7.43
CA VAL A 27 0.35 -3.46 8.85
C VAL A 27 0.33 -2.13 9.61
N ASP A 28 0.79 -1.05 8.97
CA ASP A 28 0.83 0.27 9.59
C ASP A 28 -0.37 1.12 9.16
N SER A 29 -1.41 1.08 10.01
CA SER A 29 -2.49 2.05 9.95
C SER A 29 -2.00 3.43 10.39
N GLU A 30 -2.41 4.47 9.68
CA GLU A 30 -2.05 5.85 10.01
C GLU A 30 -2.41 6.18 11.46
N PRO A 31 -1.51 6.84 12.22
CA PRO A 31 -1.81 7.26 13.58
C PRO A 31 -3.10 8.06 13.61
N ARG A 32 -3.94 7.87 14.64
CA ARG A 32 -5.22 8.62 14.79
C ARG A 32 -5.08 10.15 14.71
N ARG A 33 -3.88 10.67 14.96
CA ARG A 33 -3.55 12.11 14.93
C ARG A 33 -3.08 12.61 13.56
N SER A 34 -2.99 11.75 12.54
CA SER A 34 -2.48 12.09 11.20
C SER A 34 -3.41 13.05 10.44
N GLY A 35 -4.71 13.06 10.77
CA GLY A 35 -5.72 13.85 10.06
C GLY A 35 -5.99 13.37 8.63
N ILE A 36 -5.57 12.15 8.31
CA ILE A 36 -5.81 11.48 7.03
C ILE A 36 -6.36 10.07 7.26
N GLN A 37 -7.14 9.59 6.31
CA GLN A 37 -7.59 8.21 6.21
C GLN A 37 -6.92 7.56 5.01
N LYS A 38 -6.39 6.35 5.21
CA LYS A 38 -5.80 5.51 4.17
C LYS A 38 -6.56 4.18 4.11
N ILE A 39 -7.05 3.81 2.94
CA ILE A 39 -7.75 2.53 2.69
C ILE A 39 -7.00 1.81 1.59
N LEU A 40 -6.62 0.55 1.83
CA LEU A 40 -5.97 -0.32 0.85
C LEU A 40 -6.89 -1.49 0.52
N VAL A 41 -6.97 -1.83 -0.76
CA VAL A 41 -7.71 -2.98 -1.29
C VAL A 41 -6.89 -3.60 -2.41
N VAL A 42 -6.85 -4.93 -2.49
CA VAL A 42 -6.27 -5.64 -3.63
C VAL A 42 -7.38 -6.23 -4.49
N ASP A 43 -7.30 -6.04 -5.81
CA ASP A 43 -8.20 -6.63 -6.81
C ASP A 43 -7.36 -7.28 -7.90
N GLY A 44 -7.31 -8.62 -7.91
CA GLY A 44 -6.41 -9.38 -8.77
C GLY A 44 -4.94 -9.00 -8.52
N ASN A 45 -4.29 -8.47 -9.57
CA ASN A 45 -2.91 -7.98 -9.52
C ASN A 45 -2.80 -6.46 -9.31
N ILE A 46 -3.89 -5.78 -8.94
CA ILE A 46 -3.91 -4.32 -8.75
C ILE A 46 -4.08 -3.99 -7.26
N LEU A 47 -3.13 -3.24 -6.70
CA LEU A 47 -3.26 -2.64 -5.38
C LEU A 47 -3.91 -1.26 -5.51
N ASN A 48 -5.12 -1.13 -4.99
CA ASN A 48 -5.88 0.12 -4.94
C ASN A 48 -5.71 0.79 -3.57
N VAL A 49 -5.42 2.09 -3.58
CA VAL A 49 -5.22 2.88 -2.37
C VAL A 49 -6.02 4.17 -2.45
N LYS A 50 -6.80 4.44 -1.41
CA LYS A 50 -7.55 5.69 -1.25
C LYS A 50 -7.02 6.46 -0.05
N PHE A 51 -6.61 7.70 -0.28
CA PHE A 51 -6.31 8.69 0.74
C PHE A 51 -7.43 9.72 0.80
N SER A 52 -7.84 10.10 2.01
CA SER A 52 -8.78 11.20 2.26
C SER A 52 -8.28 12.05 3.41
N GLY A 53 -8.36 13.37 3.30
CA GLY A 53 -8.02 14.29 4.40
C GLY A 53 -8.52 15.71 4.17
N GLU A 54 -8.57 16.50 5.24
CA GLU A 54 -9.06 17.89 5.18
C GLU A 54 -7.99 18.87 4.68
N GLU A 55 -6.71 18.55 4.89
CA GLU A 55 -5.58 19.42 4.55
C GLU A 55 -4.69 18.79 3.48
N ALA A 56 -4.48 19.50 2.37
CA ALA A 56 -3.65 19.03 1.26
C ALA A 56 -2.22 18.66 1.70
N ARG A 57 -1.66 19.43 2.64
CA ARG A 57 -0.34 19.19 3.21
C ARG A 57 -0.26 17.82 3.90
N LYS A 58 -1.28 17.43 4.66
CA LYS A 58 -1.31 16.15 5.38
C LYS A 58 -1.50 14.98 4.42
N VAL A 59 -2.39 15.12 3.44
CA VAL A 59 -2.57 14.13 2.37
C VAL A 59 -1.25 13.92 1.61
N ARG A 60 -0.54 15.00 1.25
CA ARG A 60 0.77 14.92 0.59
C ARG A 60 1.80 14.16 1.43
N VAL A 61 1.89 14.44 2.74
CA VAL A 61 2.83 13.75 3.64
C VAL A 61 2.52 12.25 3.72
N GLY A 62 1.24 11.87 3.86
CA GLY A 62 0.82 10.47 3.86
C GLY A 62 1.12 9.75 2.55
N LEU A 63 0.87 10.42 1.41
CA LEU A 63 1.20 9.90 0.09
C LEU A 63 2.70 9.69 -0.08
N THR A 64 3.54 10.65 0.31
CA THR A 64 5.00 10.52 0.25
C THR A 64 5.47 9.31 1.06
N SER A 65 5.03 9.20 2.32
CA SER A 65 5.38 8.06 3.17
C SER A 65 4.94 6.73 2.57
N PHE A 66 3.75 6.67 1.95
CA PHE A 66 3.27 5.46 1.29
C PHE A 66 4.12 5.08 0.08
N PHE A 67 4.51 6.04 -0.76
CA PHE A 67 5.35 5.76 -1.92
C PHE A 67 6.77 5.34 -1.51
N ASP A 68 7.32 5.88 -0.43
CA ASP A 68 8.60 5.43 0.13
C ASP A 68 8.52 3.96 0.55
N SER A 69 7.47 3.58 1.30
CA SER A 69 7.23 2.19 1.69
C SER A 69 6.98 1.27 0.49
N LEU A 70 6.18 1.70 -0.48
CA LEU A 70 5.90 0.95 -1.70
C LEU A 70 7.20 0.71 -2.49
N THR A 71 8.05 1.73 -2.62
CA THR A 71 9.36 1.61 -3.28
C THR A 71 10.21 0.55 -2.59
N LEU A 72 10.32 0.61 -1.27
CA LEU A 72 11.07 -0.38 -0.50
C LEU A 72 10.52 -1.80 -0.68
N VAL A 73 9.21 -1.99 -0.66
CA VAL A 73 8.56 -3.29 -0.87
C VAL A 73 8.89 -3.82 -2.27
N THR A 74 8.71 -3.00 -3.31
CA THR A 74 9.00 -3.42 -4.69
C THR A 74 10.47 -3.73 -4.92
N GLN A 75 11.40 -2.97 -4.33
CA GLN A 75 12.82 -3.26 -4.37
C GLN A 75 13.15 -4.58 -3.67
N THR A 76 12.56 -4.82 -2.50
CA THR A 76 12.73 -6.08 -1.74
C THR A 76 12.24 -7.27 -2.55
N MET A 77 11.07 -7.16 -3.19
CA MET A 77 10.53 -8.21 -4.05
C MET A 77 11.39 -8.46 -5.28
N SER A 78 12.00 -7.40 -5.84
CA SER A 78 12.93 -7.52 -6.97
C SER A 78 14.25 -8.19 -6.58
N GLU A 79 14.79 -7.89 -5.40
CA GLU A 79 16.09 -8.38 -4.95
C GLU A 79 16.01 -9.82 -4.41
N PHE A 80 14.91 -10.17 -3.74
CA PHE A 80 14.76 -11.45 -3.03
C PHE A 80 13.64 -12.35 -3.57
N GLY A 81 13.04 -11.98 -4.71
CA GLY A 81 12.01 -12.78 -5.39
C GLY A 81 12.59 -13.89 -6.29
N PRO A 82 11.72 -14.63 -7.00
CA PRO A 82 10.25 -14.53 -6.98
C PRO A 82 9.64 -15.15 -5.71
N PRO A 83 8.42 -14.75 -5.32
CA PRO A 83 7.76 -15.32 -4.16
C PRO A 83 7.40 -16.79 -4.39
N GLU A 84 7.68 -17.63 -3.38
CA GLU A 84 7.24 -19.02 -3.37
C GLU A 84 5.70 -19.11 -3.50
N PRO A 85 5.17 -20.02 -4.33
CA PRO A 85 3.74 -20.13 -4.58
C PRO A 85 2.97 -20.60 -3.34
N VAL A 86 3.60 -21.36 -2.44
CA VAL A 86 3.00 -21.89 -1.21
C VAL A 86 4.01 -21.85 -0.07
N TYR A 87 3.63 -21.28 1.08
CA TYR A 87 4.43 -21.33 2.31
C TYR A 87 3.95 -22.49 3.18
N SER A 88 4.67 -23.62 3.17
CA SER A 88 4.33 -24.84 3.91
C SER A 88 5.02 -24.96 5.28
N HIS A 89 5.57 -23.87 5.82
CA HIS A 89 6.41 -23.90 7.03
C HIS A 89 5.62 -23.80 8.36
N TYR A 90 4.29 -23.78 8.32
CA TYR A 90 3.41 -23.71 9.50
C TYR A 90 2.39 -24.86 9.52
N ASN A 91 2.85 -26.09 9.29
CA ASN A 91 2.08 -27.30 9.62
C ASN A 91 2.52 -27.85 10.98
#